data_AF-A0A2N5KN44-F1
#
_entry.id   AF-A0A2N5KN44-F1
#
_cell.length_a   1.000
_cell.length_b   1.000
_cell.length_c   1.000
_cell.angle_alpha   90.00
_cell.angle_beta   90.00
_cell.angle_gamma   90.00
#
_symmetry.space_group_name_H-M   'P 1'
#
loop_
_entity.id
_entity.type
_entity.pdbx_description
1 polymer ?
#
loop_
_entity_poly.entity_id
_entity_poly.type
_entity_poly.pdbx_seq_one_letter_code
_entity_poly.pdbx_strand_id
1 'polypeptide(L)'
;MIEAVLILLVPVALYLPGHFLGGSLVLKGDGWAELALLRLSCAIAVATPVLLALALLRWYRTPVLLGSFVVAAIAAWTLAPRGARPGRRPAGRWDLALYALVVASFSLYANPAEYVLKDRDPGVYAVVAAKLARTGELFTRDGLVAAVASFHDFADGAKHPSFFIRGDNLLVPQFFPGPFALIGVGNLVGGTWGGLYLVPVFGALAVGAAFLLGSELFGRWAGFLGAALLATSYAQVWWSRYPSSEVLTQFFVLAGLWLAARFLRGGGGGTGLVAGLLLGGAIWCGWTPFWPRSRYRCLSRTISSSGARCGGGLT
;
A
#
# COMPACT_ATOMS: atom_id res chain seq x y z
N MET A 1 -7.99 26.90 1.36
CA MET A 1 -6.84 26.83 2.29
C MET A 1 -6.72 25.49 3.00
N ILE A 2 -7.80 24.92 3.57
CA ILE A 2 -7.74 23.63 4.29
C ILE A 2 -7.24 22.48 3.39
N GLU A 3 -7.71 22.37 2.15
CA GLU A 3 -7.28 21.29 1.25
C GLU A 3 -5.80 21.36 0.87
N ALA A 4 -5.27 22.56 0.60
CA ALA A 4 -3.85 22.77 0.31
C ALA A 4 -2.94 22.36 1.48
N VAL A 5 -3.42 22.57 2.72
CA VAL A 5 -2.71 22.14 3.93
C VAL A 5 -2.75 20.62 4.06
N LEU A 6 -3.90 19.97 3.80
CA LEU A 6 -4.02 18.51 3.86
C LEU A 6 -3.18 17.80 2.80
N ILE A 7 -3.06 18.38 1.60
CA ILE A 7 -2.19 17.88 0.51
C ILE A 7 -0.74 17.71 0.97
N LEU A 8 -0.25 18.60 1.84
CA LEU A 8 1.12 18.53 2.36
C LEU A 8 1.20 17.72 3.65
N LEU A 9 0.24 17.87 4.56
CA LEU A 9 0.28 17.20 5.87
C LEU A 9 0.19 15.68 5.78
N VAL A 10 -0.66 15.13 4.90
CA VAL A 10 -0.86 13.68 4.81
C VAL A 10 0.41 12.96 4.33
N PRO A 11 1.07 13.36 3.22
CA PRO A 11 2.34 12.76 2.81
C PRO A 11 3.45 12.91 3.87
N VAL A 12 3.53 14.06 4.53
CA VAL A 12 4.51 14.29 5.60
C VAL A 12 4.26 13.35 6.78
N ALA A 13 3.01 13.23 7.23
CA ALA A 13 2.64 12.33 8.32
C ALA A 13 2.98 10.87 7.99
N LEU A 14 2.66 10.42 6.77
CA LEU A 14 3.00 9.08 6.28
C LEU A 14 4.51 8.82 6.26
N TYR A 15 5.31 9.83 5.93
CA TYR A 15 6.77 9.72 5.83
C TYR A 15 7.47 9.69 7.20
N LEU A 16 6.95 10.41 8.20
CA LEU A 16 7.63 10.62 9.50
C LEU A 16 8.05 9.32 10.23
N PRO A 17 7.21 8.28 10.38
CA PRO A 17 7.65 7.03 11.00
C PRO A 17 8.83 6.40 10.27
N GLY A 18 8.80 6.42 8.93
CA GLY A 18 9.88 5.92 8.09
C GLY A 18 11.15 6.75 8.17
N HIS A 19 11.04 8.06 8.37
CA HIS A 19 12.20 8.94 8.57
C HIS A 19 13.04 8.53 9.79
N PHE A 20 12.39 8.27 10.91
CA PHE A 20 13.03 7.86 12.17
C PHE A 20 13.55 6.43 12.11
N LEU A 21 12.71 5.48 11.69
CA LEU A 21 13.11 4.07 11.56
C LEU A 21 14.23 3.91 10.54
N GLY A 22 14.05 4.37 9.30
CA GLY A 22 15.04 4.22 8.24
C GLY A 22 16.36 4.91 8.56
N GLY A 23 16.33 6.02 9.32
CA GLY A 23 17.54 6.67 9.81
C GLY A 23 18.36 5.83 10.81
N SER A 24 17.72 4.90 11.51
CA SER A 24 18.36 3.97 12.45
C SER A 24 18.89 2.68 11.79
N LEU A 25 18.42 2.37 10.58
CA LEU A 25 18.76 1.15 9.83
C LEU A 25 19.87 1.37 8.80
N VAL A 26 20.50 2.54 8.81
CA VAL A 26 21.58 2.92 7.90
C VAL A 26 22.81 2.07 8.14
N LEU A 27 23.42 1.57 7.07
CA LEU A 27 24.71 0.88 7.13
C LEU A 27 25.86 1.82 6.74
N LYS A 28 27.08 1.49 7.19
CA LYS A 28 28.28 2.24 6.81
C LYS A 28 28.48 2.14 5.30
N GLY A 29 28.64 3.29 4.65
CA GLY A 29 28.77 3.35 3.19
C GLY A 29 27.44 3.54 2.45
N ASP A 30 26.31 3.67 3.15
CA ASP A 30 25.05 4.06 2.53
C ASP A 30 25.12 5.51 2.02
N GLY A 31 24.64 5.70 0.79
CA GLY A 31 24.50 7.00 0.14
C GLY A 31 23.16 7.67 0.45
N TRP A 32 22.98 8.88 -0.08
CA TRP A 32 21.77 9.67 0.17
C TRP A 32 20.52 9.08 -0.51
N ALA A 33 20.67 8.53 -1.72
CA ALA A 33 19.53 7.95 -2.44
C ALA A 33 19.08 6.63 -1.79
N GLU A 34 20.03 5.83 -1.31
CA GLU A 34 19.77 4.63 -0.51
C GLU A 34 19.01 4.96 0.76
N LEU A 35 19.42 5.99 1.49
CA LEU A 35 18.73 6.45 2.69
C LEU A 35 17.31 6.94 2.38
N ALA A 36 17.12 7.69 1.29
CA ALA A 36 15.81 8.18 0.90
C ALA A 36 14.86 7.01 0.64
N LEU A 37 15.30 6.02 -0.15
CA LEU A 37 14.50 4.85 -0.46
C LEU A 37 14.29 3.96 0.78
N LEU A 38 15.29 3.82 1.66
CA LEU A 38 15.15 3.11 2.93
C LEU A 38 14.04 3.72 3.80
N ARG A 39 14.03 5.04 3.94
CA ARG A 39 13.01 5.76 4.72
C ARG A 39 11.62 5.63 4.11
N LEU A 40 11.52 5.69 2.78
CA LEU A 40 10.25 5.47 2.08
C LEU A 40 9.74 4.04 2.27
N SER A 41 10.62 3.04 2.16
CA SER A 41 10.28 1.63 2.42
C SER A 41 9.82 1.43 3.86
N CYS A 42 10.50 2.01 4.86
CA CYS A 42 10.06 1.97 6.25
C CYS A 42 8.71 2.67 6.46
N ALA A 43 8.50 3.82 5.82
CA ALA A 43 7.23 4.55 5.88
C ALA A 43 6.09 3.70 5.34
N ILE A 44 6.27 3.08 4.16
CA ILE A 44 5.26 2.23 3.53
C ILE A 44 5.02 0.95 4.35
N ALA A 45 6.08 0.34 4.90
CA ALA A 45 5.97 -0.84 5.76
C ALA A 45 5.11 -0.60 7.01
N VAL A 46 5.20 0.59 7.60
CA VAL A 46 4.36 1.00 8.75
C VAL A 46 2.98 1.48 8.28
N ALA A 47 2.91 2.21 7.18
CA ALA A 47 1.66 2.80 6.72
C ALA A 47 0.63 1.77 6.28
N THR A 48 1.07 0.74 5.57
CA THR A 48 0.17 -0.27 5.01
C THR A 48 -0.69 -0.98 6.08
N PRO A 49 -0.13 -1.55 7.17
CA PRO A 49 -0.94 -2.17 8.23
C PRO A 49 -1.86 -1.17 8.93
N VAL A 50 -1.38 0.05 9.20
CA VAL A 50 -2.16 1.09 9.88
C VAL A 50 -3.36 1.50 9.02
N LEU A 51 -3.13 1.80 7.73
CA LEU A 51 -4.20 2.15 6.80
C LEU A 51 -5.21 1.03 6.64
N LEU A 52 -4.74 -0.21 6.58
CA LEU A 52 -5.61 -1.38 6.50
C LEU A 52 -6.47 -1.54 7.76
N ALA A 53 -5.87 -1.40 8.96
CA ALA A 53 -6.60 -1.45 10.22
C ALA A 53 -7.67 -0.34 10.29
N LEU A 54 -7.32 0.89 9.90
CA LEU A 54 -8.28 2.00 9.85
C LEU A 54 -9.41 1.76 8.86
N ALA A 55 -9.12 1.18 7.69
CA ALA A 55 -10.13 0.82 6.69
C ALA A 55 -11.10 -0.26 7.20
N LEU A 56 -10.58 -1.29 7.87
CA LEU A 56 -11.38 -2.37 8.45
C LEU A 56 -12.23 -1.92 9.63
N LEU A 57 -11.72 -0.99 10.45
CA LEU A 57 -12.42 -0.42 11.60
C LEU A 57 -13.38 0.72 11.22
N ARG A 58 -13.51 1.08 9.94
CA ARG A 58 -14.30 2.22 9.44
C ARG A 58 -13.85 3.58 10.00
N TRP A 59 -12.58 3.67 10.38
CA TRP A 59 -11.93 4.87 10.90
C TRP A 59 -11.02 5.54 9.86
N TYR A 60 -11.21 5.20 8.58
CA TYR A 60 -10.44 5.73 7.47
C TYR A 60 -10.87 7.16 7.15
N ARG A 61 -10.51 8.09 8.03
CA ARG A 61 -10.76 9.53 7.92
C ARG A 61 -9.46 10.30 8.11
N THR A 62 -9.30 11.41 7.39
CA THR A 62 -8.08 12.23 7.42
C THR A 62 -7.57 12.59 8.82
N PRO A 63 -8.39 13.08 9.79
CA PRO A 63 -7.87 13.41 11.12
C PRO A 63 -7.36 12.18 11.90
N VAL A 64 -8.05 11.04 11.79
CA VAL A 64 -7.65 9.79 12.47
C VAL A 64 -6.38 9.24 11.85
N LEU A 65 -6.25 9.32 10.52
CA LEU A 65 -5.06 8.96 9.78
C LEU A 65 -3.86 9.79 10.27
N LEU A 66 -3.99 11.12 10.28
CA LEU A 66 -2.93 12.02 10.75
C LEU A 66 -2.54 11.71 12.20
N GLY A 67 -3.52 11.56 13.10
CA GLY A 67 -3.26 11.20 14.50
C GLY A 67 -2.52 9.87 14.65
N SER A 68 -2.95 8.85 13.90
CA SER A 68 -2.33 7.52 13.91
C SER A 68 -0.88 7.55 13.43
N PHE A 69 -0.58 8.34 12.40
CA PHE A 69 0.77 8.49 11.88
C PHE A 69 1.67 9.36 12.75
N VAL A 70 1.13 10.35 13.47
CA VAL A 70 1.86 11.07 14.52
C VAL A 70 2.23 10.12 15.66
N VAL A 71 1.30 9.28 16.14
CA VAL A 71 1.59 8.28 17.18
C VAL A 71 2.63 7.27 16.69
N ALA A 72 2.51 6.78 15.45
CA ALA A 72 3.50 5.88 14.86
C ALA A 72 4.88 6.56 14.72
N ALA A 73 4.93 7.86 14.41
CA ALA A 73 6.17 8.62 14.32
C ALA A 73 6.83 8.82 15.70
N ILE A 74 6.03 9.10 16.74
CA ILE A 74 6.52 9.19 18.12
C ILE A 74 7.07 7.83 18.57
N ALA A 75 6.33 6.75 18.33
CA ALA A 75 6.79 5.39 18.64
C ALA A 75 8.07 5.02 17.89
N ALA A 76 8.14 5.34 16.59
CA ALA A 76 9.35 5.14 15.79
C ALA A 76 10.54 5.94 16.34
N TRP A 77 10.32 7.18 16.79
CA TRP A 77 11.36 8.04 17.35
C TRP A 77 11.84 7.55 18.73
N THR A 78 10.94 7.05 19.59
CA THR A 78 11.31 6.55 20.92
C THR A 78 12.02 5.20 20.85
N LEU A 79 11.63 4.34 19.92
CA LEU A 79 12.22 3.01 19.71
C LEU A 79 13.51 3.04 18.87
N ALA A 80 13.74 4.12 18.10
CA ALA A 80 14.95 4.25 17.30
C ALA A 80 16.21 4.31 18.20
N PRO A 81 17.20 3.44 17.98
CA PRO A 81 18.48 3.52 18.67
C PRO A 81 19.10 4.92 18.58
N ARG A 82 19.47 5.49 19.74
CA ARG A 82 20.10 6.83 19.84
C ARG A 82 21.63 6.80 19.71
N GLY A 83 22.20 5.67 19.32
CA GLY A 83 23.66 5.49 19.17
C GLY A 83 24.27 6.33 18.04
N ALA A 84 25.60 6.36 18.00
CA ALA A 84 26.34 7.01 16.93
C ALA A 84 25.92 6.46 15.57
N ARG A 85 25.36 7.33 14.72
CA ARG A 85 24.92 6.93 13.38
C ARG A 85 26.17 6.68 12.52
N PRO A 86 26.26 5.54 11.81
CA PRO A 86 27.41 5.27 10.97
C PRO A 86 27.60 6.38 9.94
N GLY A 87 28.87 6.71 9.67
CA GLY A 87 29.23 7.73 8.69
C GLY A 87 28.67 7.40 7.31
N ARG A 88 28.00 8.38 6.70
CA ARG A 88 27.42 8.29 5.37
C ARG A 88 28.48 8.57 4.32
N ARG A 89 28.34 7.98 3.13
CA ARG A 89 29.12 8.45 1.98
C ARG A 89 28.50 9.73 1.40
N PRO A 90 29.30 10.69 0.91
CA PRO A 90 28.78 11.81 0.15
C PRO A 90 28.03 11.32 -1.09
N ALA A 91 27.12 12.14 -1.61
CA ALA A 91 26.36 11.79 -2.81
C ALA A 91 27.32 11.51 -3.97
N GLY A 92 27.25 10.30 -4.52
CA GLY A 92 28.09 9.85 -5.62
C GLY A 92 27.32 9.62 -6.91
N ARG A 93 28.03 9.23 -7.96
CA ARG A 93 27.44 8.89 -9.28
C ARG A 93 26.31 7.86 -9.17
N TRP A 94 26.39 6.93 -8.23
CA TRP A 94 25.37 5.89 -8.04
C TRP A 94 24.12 6.40 -7.34
N ASP A 95 24.24 7.44 -6.50
CA ASP A 95 23.08 8.11 -5.93
C ASP A 95 22.35 8.89 -7.02
N LEU A 96 23.10 9.59 -7.87
CA LEU A 96 22.54 10.27 -9.05
C LEU A 96 21.88 9.28 -10.00
N ALA A 97 22.51 8.13 -10.27
CA ALA A 97 21.95 7.09 -11.13
C ALA A 97 20.63 6.53 -10.58
N LEU A 98 20.54 6.28 -9.26
CA LEU A 98 19.31 5.82 -8.63
C LEU A 98 18.20 6.89 -8.72
N TYR A 99 18.52 8.15 -8.41
CA TYR A 99 17.55 9.24 -8.56
C TYR A 99 17.08 9.41 -10.00
N ALA A 100 18.02 9.38 -10.95
CA ALA A 100 17.71 9.46 -12.38
C ALA A 100 16.81 8.30 -12.82
N LEU A 101 17.09 7.07 -12.37
CA LEU A 101 16.26 5.89 -12.63
C LEU A 101 14.84 6.08 -12.11
N VAL A 102 14.66 6.48 -10.85
CA VAL A 102 13.33 6.66 -10.25
C VAL A 102 12.56 7.78 -10.95
N VAL A 103 13.20 8.93 -11.20
CA VAL A 103 12.58 10.08 -11.86
C VAL A 103 12.23 9.76 -13.31
N ALA A 104 13.15 9.14 -14.07
CA ALA A 104 12.89 8.72 -15.44
C ALA A 104 11.78 7.68 -15.52
N SER A 105 11.78 6.69 -14.62
CA SER A 105 10.71 5.68 -14.53
C SER A 105 9.36 6.34 -14.25
N PHE A 106 9.28 7.22 -13.25
CA PHE A 106 8.06 7.95 -12.96
C PHE A 106 7.59 8.76 -14.17
N SER A 107 8.50 9.45 -14.86
CA SER A 107 8.17 10.24 -16.05
C SER A 107 7.59 9.39 -17.19
N LEU A 108 8.07 8.15 -17.36
CA LEU A 108 7.50 7.20 -18.31
C LEU A 108 6.09 6.72 -17.91
N TYR A 109 5.82 6.65 -16.60
CA TYR A 109 4.55 6.14 -16.07
C TYR A 109 3.53 7.25 -15.76
N ALA A 110 3.95 8.52 -15.78
CA ALA A 110 3.17 9.69 -15.35
C ALA A 110 2.00 10.08 -16.28
N ASN A 111 1.59 9.18 -17.16
CA ASN A 111 0.33 9.26 -17.90
C ASN A 111 -0.58 8.12 -17.43
N PRO A 112 -1.15 8.20 -16.22
CA PRO A 112 -1.94 7.12 -15.65
C PRO A 112 -3.19 6.87 -16.49
N ALA A 113 -3.56 5.61 -16.63
CA ALA A 113 -4.76 5.23 -17.36
C ALA A 113 -6.01 5.59 -16.54
N GLU A 114 -6.92 6.34 -17.16
CA GLU A 114 -8.15 6.84 -16.54
C GLU A 114 -9.25 5.76 -16.51
N TYR A 115 -9.01 4.67 -15.77
CA TYR A 115 -10.01 3.64 -15.51
C TYR A 115 -11.03 4.10 -14.47
N VAL A 116 -11.71 5.22 -14.76
CA VAL A 116 -12.79 5.78 -13.94
C VAL A 116 -14.11 5.08 -14.26
N LEU A 117 -14.27 4.61 -15.50
CA LEU A 117 -15.40 3.78 -15.94
C LEU A 117 -15.14 2.30 -15.64
N LYS A 118 -16.15 1.65 -15.06
CA LYS A 118 -16.09 0.29 -14.55
C LYS A 118 -16.23 -0.73 -15.68
N ASP A 119 -15.14 -0.99 -16.40
CA ASP A 119 -15.12 -1.98 -17.48
C ASP A 119 -14.19 -3.18 -17.21
N ARG A 120 -13.16 -3.02 -16.35
CA ARG A 120 -12.18 -4.07 -15.99
C ARG A 120 -11.68 -3.97 -14.55
N ASP A 121 -10.87 -4.94 -14.13
CA ASP A 121 -10.23 -5.03 -12.81
C ASP A 121 -9.62 -3.70 -12.29
N PRO A 122 -8.94 -2.89 -13.13
CA PRO A 122 -8.40 -1.59 -12.68
C PRO A 122 -9.48 -0.59 -12.23
N GLY A 123 -10.65 -0.62 -12.87
CA GLY A 123 -11.77 0.23 -12.49
C GLY A 123 -12.31 -0.11 -11.09
N VAL A 124 -12.12 -1.35 -10.63
CA VAL A 124 -12.50 -1.77 -9.27
C VAL A 124 -11.64 -1.08 -8.24
N TYR A 125 -10.32 -1.08 -8.46
CA TYR A 125 -9.37 -0.40 -7.58
C TYR A 125 -9.67 1.10 -7.49
N ALA A 126 -9.89 1.75 -8.64
CA ALA A 126 -10.22 3.17 -8.68
C ALA A 126 -11.53 3.51 -7.94
N VAL A 127 -12.62 2.80 -8.25
CA VAL A 127 -13.95 3.10 -7.69
C VAL A 127 -14.03 2.76 -6.19
N VAL A 128 -13.51 1.60 -5.77
CA VAL A 128 -13.55 1.17 -4.36
C VAL A 128 -12.65 2.07 -3.50
N ALA A 129 -11.45 2.42 -3.98
CA ALA A 129 -10.57 3.33 -3.25
C ALA A 129 -11.14 4.75 -3.15
N ALA A 130 -11.73 5.27 -4.22
CA ALA A 130 -12.39 6.58 -4.21
C ALA A 130 -13.58 6.59 -3.25
N LYS A 131 -14.35 5.50 -3.19
CA LYS A 131 -15.42 5.32 -2.21
C LYS A 131 -14.88 5.30 -0.79
N LEU A 132 -13.87 4.46 -0.52
CA LEU A 132 -13.23 4.33 0.79
C LEU A 132 -12.74 5.70 1.30
N ALA A 133 -12.12 6.51 0.43
CA ALA A 133 -11.66 7.85 0.78
C ALA A 133 -12.80 8.81 1.15
N ARG A 134 -13.98 8.67 0.51
CA ARG A 134 -15.15 9.53 0.79
C ARG A 134 -15.95 9.08 2.03
N THR A 135 -16.19 7.79 2.18
CA THR A 135 -17.09 7.26 3.21
C THR A 135 -16.36 6.75 4.45
N GLY A 136 -15.08 6.42 4.31
CA GLY A 136 -14.31 5.69 5.32
C GLY A 136 -14.69 4.21 5.42
N GLU A 137 -15.51 3.69 4.49
CA GLU A 137 -16.06 2.34 4.53
C GLU A 137 -15.52 1.47 3.40
N LEU A 138 -14.85 0.37 3.76
CA LEU A 138 -14.38 -0.63 2.81
C LEU A 138 -15.49 -1.59 2.37
N PHE A 139 -16.34 -2.00 3.32
CA PHE A 139 -17.52 -2.82 3.07
C PHE A 139 -18.75 -1.93 3.16
N THR A 140 -19.72 -2.13 2.26
CA THR A 140 -20.86 -1.21 2.21
C THR A 140 -22.16 -1.95 2.09
N ARG A 141 -23.16 -1.46 2.83
CA ARG A 141 -24.55 -1.88 2.67
C ARG A 141 -25.20 -0.96 1.64
N ASP A 142 -25.69 -1.55 0.56
CA ASP A 142 -26.24 -0.81 -0.57
C ASP A 142 -27.77 -0.96 -0.62
N GLY A 143 -28.47 0.17 -0.58
CA GLY A 143 -29.94 0.20 -0.60
C GLY A 143 -30.53 -0.22 -1.94
N LEU A 144 -29.81 -0.01 -3.05
CA LEU A 144 -30.25 -0.49 -4.37
C LEU A 144 -30.16 -2.02 -4.42
N VAL A 145 -29.07 -2.58 -3.88
CA VAL A 145 -28.93 -4.04 -3.76
C VAL A 145 -30.04 -4.60 -2.88
N ALA A 146 -30.34 -3.94 -1.75
CA ALA A 146 -31.47 -4.33 -0.89
C ALA A 146 -32.83 -4.26 -1.61
N ALA A 147 -33.05 -3.22 -2.42
CA ALA A 147 -34.27 -3.08 -3.20
C ALA A 147 -34.38 -4.17 -4.28
N VAL A 148 -33.29 -4.49 -4.99
CA VAL A 148 -33.27 -5.57 -5.98
C VAL A 148 -33.44 -6.93 -5.31
N ALA A 149 -32.85 -7.13 -4.13
CA ALA A 149 -33.00 -8.35 -3.33
C ALA A 149 -34.46 -8.62 -2.93
N SER A 150 -35.34 -7.61 -2.94
CA SER A 150 -36.76 -7.80 -2.66
C SER A 150 -37.54 -8.55 -3.75
N PHE A 151 -37.00 -8.61 -4.98
CA PHE A 151 -37.64 -9.28 -6.11
C PHE A 151 -36.67 -10.15 -6.95
N HIS A 152 -35.40 -10.24 -6.56
CA HIS A 152 -34.38 -11.05 -7.21
C HIS A 152 -33.43 -11.66 -6.18
N ASP A 153 -33.38 -12.99 -6.12
CA ASP A 153 -32.51 -13.70 -5.18
C ASP A 153 -31.05 -13.63 -5.63
N PHE A 154 -30.21 -12.94 -4.85
CA PHE A 154 -28.77 -13.01 -5.01
C PHE A 154 -28.24 -14.30 -4.37
N ALA A 155 -27.53 -15.12 -5.15
CA ALA A 155 -26.81 -16.25 -4.58
C ALA A 155 -25.72 -15.73 -3.60
N ASP A 156 -25.76 -16.15 -2.34
CA ASP A 156 -24.86 -15.63 -1.31
C ASP A 156 -23.39 -15.92 -1.64
N GLY A 157 -22.59 -14.86 -1.75
CA GLY A 157 -21.19 -14.93 -2.15
C GLY A 157 -20.98 -15.17 -3.65
N ALA A 158 -22.02 -15.02 -4.48
CA ALA A 158 -21.88 -15.02 -5.93
C ALA A 158 -20.96 -13.88 -6.36
N LYS A 159 -20.09 -14.20 -7.32
CA LYS A 159 -19.17 -13.23 -7.91
C LYS A 159 -19.95 -12.41 -8.94
N HIS A 160 -20.15 -11.15 -8.65
CA HIS A 160 -20.53 -10.16 -9.65
C HIS A 160 -19.27 -9.43 -10.11
N PRO A 161 -19.29 -8.77 -11.29
CA PRO A 161 -18.15 -7.96 -11.72
C PRO A 161 -17.77 -6.98 -10.61
N SER A 162 -16.56 -7.18 -10.05
CA SER A 162 -15.90 -6.33 -9.05
C SER A 162 -16.24 -6.57 -7.56
N PHE A 163 -17.32 -7.26 -7.23
CA PHE A 163 -17.74 -7.46 -5.85
C PHE A 163 -18.49 -8.77 -5.64
N PHE A 164 -18.47 -9.23 -4.39
CA PHE A 164 -19.35 -10.27 -3.89
C PHE A 164 -20.53 -9.62 -3.17
N ILE A 165 -21.74 -10.13 -3.44
CA ILE A 165 -22.92 -9.78 -2.67
C ILE A 165 -23.04 -10.81 -1.55
N ARG A 166 -23.17 -10.33 -0.30
CA ARG A 166 -23.34 -11.17 0.89
C ARG A 166 -24.66 -10.82 1.57
N GLY A 167 -25.49 -11.84 1.81
CA GLY A 167 -26.89 -11.64 2.21
C GLY A 167 -27.59 -10.66 1.26
N ASP A 168 -28.40 -9.77 1.83
CA ASP A 168 -29.37 -9.01 1.03
C ASP A 168 -28.87 -7.62 0.61
N ASN A 169 -27.75 -7.15 1.18
CA ASN A 169 -27.29 -5.78 0.93
C ASN A 169 -25.80 -5.52 1.06
N LEU A 170 -24.98 -6.49 1.48
CA LEU A 170 -23.56 -6.25 1.75
C LEU A 170 -22.71 -6.45 0.50
N LEU A 171 -22.08 -5.38 0.04
CA LEU A 171 -21.08 -5.39 -1.01
C LEU A 171 -19.68 -5.57 -0.42
N VAL A 172 -19.02 -6.66 -0.84
CA VAL A 172 -17.65 -7.00 -0.47
C VAL A 172 -16.76 -6.89 -1.70
N PRO A 173 -15.72 -6.03 -1.71
CA PRO A 173 -14.80 -5.92 -2.83
C PRO A 173 -14.16 -7.27 -3.18
N GLN A 174 -13.95 -7.55 -4.48
CA GLN A 174 -13.43 -8.84 -4.91
C GLN A 174 -11.93 -9.05 -4.59
N PHE A 175 -11.18 -7.97 -4.43
CA PHE A 175 -9.72 -7.99 -4.25
C PHE A 175 -9.31 -7.79 -2.81
N PHE A 176 -8.01 -7.99 -2.57
CA PHE A 176 -7.40 -7.73 -1.27
C PHE A 176 -7.51 -6.26 -0.87
N PRO A 177 -7.56 -5.98 0.44
CA PRO A 177 -7.85 -4.64 0.94
C PRO A 177 -6.66 -3.66 0.86
N GLY A 178 -5.43 -4.16 0.75
CA GLY A 178 -4.21 -3.34 0.75
C GLY A 178 -4.17 -2.28 -0.36
N PRO A 179 -4.40 -2.63 -1.64
CA PRO A 179 -4.38 -1.67 -2.74
C PRO A 179 -5.46 -0.60 -2.58
N PHE A 180 -6.66 -0.96 -2.11
CA PHE A 180 -7.73 0.03 -1.86
C PHE A 180 -7.32 1.04 -0.78
N ALA A 181 -6.68 0.57 0.30
CA ALA A 181 -6.23 1.44 1.38
C ALA A 181 -5.07 2.35 0.97
N LEU A 182 -4.16 1.89 0.12
CA LEU A 182 -3.05 2.70 -0.41
C LEU A 182 -3.56 3.73 -1.44
N ILE A 183 -4.33 3.29 -2.43
CA ILE A 183 -4.93 4.16 -3.46
C ILE A 183 -5.91 5.17 -2.82
N GLY A 184 -6.60 4.76 -1.74
CA GLY A 184 -7.47 5.63 -0.96
C GLY A 184 -6.73 6.83 -0.37
N VAL A 185 -5.46 6.66 0.05
CA VAL A 185 -4.64 7.78 0.56
C VAL A 185 -4.36 8.76 -0.56
N GLY A 186 -4.03 8.26 -1.76
CA GLY A 186 -3.88 9.09 -2.95
C GLY A 186 -5.14 9.93 -3.21
N ASN A 187 -6.33 9.31 -3.03
CA ASN A 187 -7.61 10.00 -3.14
C ASN A 187 -7.83 11.07 -2.07
N LEU A 188 -7.39 10.85 -0.83
CA LEU A 188 -7.48 11.85 0.24
C LEU A 188 -6.56 13.06 0.01
N VAL A 189 -5.43 12.86 -0.67
CA VAL A 189 -4.45 13.92 -0.95
C VAL A 189 -4.85 14.70 -2.19
N GLY A 190 -5.01 14.03 -3.33
CA GLY A 190 -5.14 14.68 -4.64
C GLY A 190 -6.46 14.38 -5.35
N GLY A 191 -7.50 13.96 -4.62
CA GLY A 191 -8.74 13.47 -5.22
C GLY A 191 -8.49 12.28 -6.15
N THR A 192 -9.38 12.07 -7.12
CA THR A 192 -9.29 10.94 -8.06
C THR A 192 -7.92 10.86 -8.75
N TRP A 193 -7.35 11.99 -9.15
CA TRP A 193 -6.02 12.05 -9.76
C TRP A 193 -4.93 11.54 -8.82
N GLY A 194 -4.93 11.95 -7.55
CA GLY A 194 -3.97 11.44 -6.56
C GLY A 194 -4.04 9.93 -6.38
N GLY A 195 -5.24 9.34 -6.48
CA GLY A 195 -5.42 7.89 -6.50
C GLY A 195 -4.81 7.22 -7.75
N LEU A 196 -5.02 7.81 -8.92
CA LEU A 196 -4.49 7.30 -10.19
C LEU A 196 -2.95 7.36 -10.27
N TYR A 197 -2.33 8.41 -9.71
CA TYR A 197 -0.87 8.57 -9.70
C TYR A 197 -0.15 7.68 -8.70
N LEU A 198 -0.86 7.08 -7.74
CA LEU A 198 -0.21 6.27 -6.72
C LEU A 198 0.51 5.04 -7.31
N VAL A 199 -0.11 4.36 -8.28
CA VAL A 199 0.50 3.17 -8.90
C VAL A 199 1.77 3.52 -9.71
N PRO A 200 1.78 4.59 -10.54
CA PRO A 200 3.01 5.10 -11.15
C PRO A 200 4.13 5.40 -10.14
N VAL A 201 3.80 6.00 -8.99
CA VAL A 201 4.77 6.28 -7.92
C VAL A 201 5.35 4.97 -7.40
N PHE A 202 4.52 3.98 -7.08
CA PHE A 202 5.00 2.67 -6.62
C PHE A 202 5.79 1.92 -7.68
N GLY A 203 5.44 2.05 -8.96
CA GLY A 203 6.22 1.50 -10.07
C GLY A 203 7.63 2.08 -10.14
N ALA A 204 7.77 3.40 -9.97
CA ALA A 204 9.07 4.06 -9.92
C ALA A 204 9.88 3.65 -8.67
N LEU A 205 9.23 3.54 -7.51
CA LEU A 205 9.86 3.05 -6.29
C LEU A 205 10.30 1.58 -6.40
N ALA A 206 9.52 0.74 -7.09
CA ALA A 206 9.86 -0.66 -7.35
C ALA A 206 11.12 -0.79 -8.20
N VAL A 207 11.29 0.07 -9.22
CA VAL A 207 12.54 0.16 -10.00
C VAL A 207 13.72 0.54 -9.09
N GLY A 208 13.54 1.52 -8.21
CA GLY A 208 14.57 1.89 -7.23
C GLY A 208 14.93 0.74 -6.30
N ALA A 209 13.95 -0.03 -5.84
CA ALA A 209 14.16 -1.21 -5.01
C ALA A 209 14.88 -2.32 -5.77
N ALA A 210 14.56 -2.53 -7.06
CA ALA A 210 15.26 -3.46 -7.94
C ALA A 210 16.74 -3.07 -8.10
N PHE A 211 17.04 -1.78 -8.29
CA PHE A 211 18.41 -1.29 -8.38
C PHE A 211 19.20 -1.62 -7.12
N LEU A 212 18.63 -1.37 -5.93
CA LEU A 212 19.31 -1.62 -4.67
C LEU A 212 19.46 -3.11 -4.37
N LEU A 213 18.43 -3.92 -4.62
CA LEU A 213 18.50 -5.38 -4.51
C LEU A 213 19.60 -5.95 -5.42
N GLY A 214 19.58 -5.59 -6.71
CA GLY A 214 20.58 -6.04 -7.66
C GLY A 214 21.98 -5.55 -7.32
N SER A 215 22.10 -4.33 -6.79
CA SER A 215 23.38 -3.79 -6.30
C SER A 215 23.93 -4.58 -5.12
N GLU A 216 23.07 -5.05 -4.22
CA GLU A 216 23.45 -5.83 -3.04
C GLU A 216 23.84 -7.27 -3.39
N LEU A 217 23.19 -7.86 -4.41
CA LEU A 217 23.40 -9.26 -4.80
C LEU A 217 24.53 -9.43 -5.83
N PHE A 218 24.57 -8.57 -6.85
CA PHE A 218 25.39 -8.76 -8.05
C PHE A 218 26.28 -7.55 -8.36
N GLY A 219 26.26 -6.52 -7.51
CA GLY A 219 27.03 -5.29 -7.69
C GLY A 219 26.31 -4.19 -8.45
N ARG A 220 26.83 -2.96 -8.34
CA ARG A 220 26.17 -1.70 -8.78
C ARG A 220 25.77 -1.70 -10.26
N TRP A 221 26.64 -2.21 -11.13
CA TRP A 221 26.39 -2.23 -12.58
C TRP A 221 25.28 -3.21 -12.94
N ALA A 222 25.28 -4.41 -12.36
CA ALA A 222 24.22 -5.39 -12.57
C ALA A 222 22.87 -4.86 -12.05
N GLY A 223 22.87 -4.22 -10.87
CA GLY A 223 21.69 -3.53 -10.34
C GLY A 223 21.18 -2.42 -11.25
N PHE A 224 22.08 -1.60 -11.80
CA PHE A 224 21.72 -0.54 -12.75
C PHE A 224 21.09 -1.10 -14.03
N LEU A 225 21.76 -2.05 -14.69
CA LEU A 225 21.29 -2.64 -15.93
C LEU A 225 19.95 -3.37 -15.72
N GLY A 226 19.82 -4.14 -14.65
CA GLY A 226 18.57 -4.84 -14.32
C GLY A 226 17.42 -3.88 -14.05
N ALA A 227 17.65 -2.82 -13.27
CA ALA A 227 16.63 -1.81 -13.00
C ALA A 227 16.26 -1.00 -14.25
N ALA A 228 17.23 -0.66 -15.11
CA ALA A 228 16.97 0.04 -16.36
C ALA A 228 16.14 -0.80 -17.33
N LEU A 229 16.49 -2.09 -17.50
CA LEU A 229 15.71 -3.02 -18.31
C LEU A 229 14.29 -3.20 -17.78
N LEU A 230 14.14 -3.33 -16.46
CA LEU A 230 12.83 -3.39 -15.81
C LEU A 230 12.02 -2.12 -16.09
N ALA A 231 12.63 -0.94 -15.90
CA ALA A 231 11.98 0.35 -16.07
C ALA A 231 11.44 0.58 -17.48
N THR A 232 12.17 0.13 -18.49
CA THR A 232 11.78 0.27 -19.90
C THR A 232 10.97 -0.90 -20.43
N SER A 233 10.77 -1.96 -19.63
CA SER A 233 10.03 -3.12 -20.10
C SER A 233 8.57 -2.76 -20.37
N TYR A 234 8.03 -3.29 -21.47
CA TYR A 234 6.64 -3.04 -21.85
C TYR A 234 5.67 -3.39 -20.72
N ALA A 235 5.88 -4.54 -20.06
CA ALA A 235 5.04 -4.97 -18.95
C ALA A 235 5.08 -3.98 -17.77
N GLN A 236 6.27 -3.49 -17.39
CA GLN A 236 6.40 -2.52 -16.31
C GLN A 236 5.70 -1.21 -16.66
N VAL A 237 5.98 -0.66 -17.85
CA VAL A 237 5.38 0.61 -18.31
C VAL A 237 3.87 0.49 -18.38
N TRP A 238 3.37 -0.62 -18.93
CA TRP A 238 1.94 -0.90 -18.99
C TRP A 238 1.37 -0.94 -17.58
N TRP A 239 1.73 -1.93 -16.76
CA TRP A 239 1.11 -2.12 -15.43
C TRP A 239 1.29 -0.95 -14.47
N SER A 240 2.40 -0.20 -14.55
CA SER A 240 2.62 0.99 -13.71
C SER A 240 1.66 2.13 -14.01
N ARG A 241 1.01 2.13 -15.18
CA ARG A 241 0.00 3.14 -15.57
C ARG A 241 -1.41 2.74 -15.19
N TYR A 242 -1.70 1.47 -14.90
CA TYR A 242 -3.05 1.02 -14.53
C TYR A 242 -3.18 0.94 -13.01
N PRO A 243 -4.34 1.30 -12.43
CA PRO A 243 -4.64 0.97 -11.04
C PRO A 243 -4.61 -0.56 -10.84
N SER A 244 -3.54 -1.08 -10.25
CA SER A 244 -3.27 -2.52 -10.22
C SER A 244 -2.58 -2.92 -8.91
N SER A 245 -2.90 -4.12 -8.43
CA SER A 245 -2.27 -4.74 -7.26
C SER A 245 -0.84 -5.16 -7.53
N GLU A 246 -0.54 -5.55 -8.76
CA GLU A 246 0.69 -6.22 -9.18
C GLU A 246 1.91 -5.34 -8.93
N VAL A 247 1.83 -4.06 -9.31
CA VAL A 247 2.94 -3.10 -9.16
C VAL A 247 3.18 -2.74 -7.69
N LEU A 248 2.11 -2.62 -6.90
CA LEU A 248 2.20 -2.41 -5.45
C LEU A 248 2.90 -3.62 -4.80
N THR A 249 2.45 -4.83 -5.11
CA THR A 249 3.04 -6.09 -4.63
C THR A 249 4.50 -6.21 -5.05
N GLN A 250 4.83 -5.84 -6.29
CA GLN A 250 6.20 -5.87 -6.80
C GLN A 250 7.12 -4.97 -5.96
N PHE A 251 6.68 -3.75 -5.60
CA PHE A 251 7.45 -2.91 -4.68
C PHE A 251 7.68 -3.61 -3.32
N PHE A 252 6.63 -4.15 -2.70
CA PHE A 252 6.73 -4.85 -1.41
C PHE A 252 7.70 -6.03 -1.46
N VAL A 253 7.66 -6.82 -2.52
CA VAL A 253 8.56 -7.96 -2.72
C VAL A 253 9.99 -7.47 -2.92
N LEU A 254 10.24 -6.54 -3.85
CA LEU A 254 11.60 -6.09 -4.17
C LEU A 254 12.26 -5.35 -2.99
N ALA A 255 11.52 -4.45 -2.33
CA ALA A 255 12.01 -3.73 -1.17
C ALA A 255 12.19 -4.67 0.04
N GLY A 256 11.28 -5.62 0.23
CA GLY A 256 11.38 -6.66 1.25
C GLY A 256 12.60 -7.56 1.05
N LEU A 257 12.84 -8.04 -0.17
CA LEU A 257 14.02 -8.83 -0.53
C LEU A 257 15.32 -8.02 -0.37
N TRP A 258 15.32 -6.74 -0.75
CA TRP A 258 16.48 -5.87 -0.55
C TRP A 258 16.85 -5.75 0.93
N LEU A 259 15.88 -5.49 1.80
CA LEU A 259 16.14 -5.41 3.24
C LEU A 259 16.45 -6.78 3.85
N ALA A 260 15.87 -7.87 3.34
CA ALA A 260 16.23 -9.23 3.76
C ALA A 260 17.70 -9.54 3.41
N ALA A 261 18.16 -9.19 2.22
CA ALA A 261 19.56 -9.33 1.82
C ALA A 261 20.48 -8.51 2.73
N ARG A 262 20.10 -7.27 3.07
CA ARG A 262 20.83 -6.44 4.04
C ARG A 262 20.88 -7.05 5.44
N PHE A 263 19.78 -7.60 5.92
CA PHE A 263 19.71 -8.28 7.20
C PHE A 263 20.67 -9.47 7.25
N LEU A 264 20.67 -10.31 6.22
CA LEU A 264 21.58 -11.46 6.11
C LEU A 264 23.06 -11.07 6.03
N ARG A 265 23.39 -9.86 5.56
CA ARG A 265 24.76 -9.34 5.44
C ARG A 265 25.25 -8.59 6.69
N GLY A 266 24.56 -8.74 7.83
CA GLY A 266 24.94 -8.12 9.11
C GLY A 266 24.14 -6.88 9.48
N GLY A 267 23.01 -6.62 8.82
CA GLY A 267 22.04 -5.63 9.27
C GLY A 267 21.43 -6.02 10.62
N GLY A 268 21.12 -5.02 11.47
CA GLY A 268 20.50 -5.28 12.77
C GLY A 268 19.09 -5.86 12.68
N GLY A 269 18.56 -6.39 13.80
CA GLY A 269 17.23 -7.02 13.85
C GLY A 269 16.08 -6.13 13.35
N GLY A 270 16.20 -4.81 13.50
CA GLY A 270 15.23 -3.85 12.94
C GLY A 270 15.11 -3.92 11.41
N THR A 271 16.22 -4.18 10.70
CA THR A 271 16.22 -4.37 9.24
C THR A 271 15.44 -5.62 8.86
N GLY A 272 15.62 -6.71 9.61
CA GLY A 272 14.87 -7.96 9.43
C GLY A 272 13.36 -7.79 9.71
N LEU A 273 13.00 -7.03 10.75
CA LEU A 273 11.61 -6.71 11.05
C LEU A 273 10.93 -5.94 9.91
N VAL A 274 11.57 -4.89 9.39
CA VAL A 274 11.03 -4.11 8.27
C VAL A 274 10.95 -4.96 6.99
N ALA A 275 11.95 -5.81 6.72
CA ALA A 275 11.89 -6.76 5.62
C ALA A 275 10.66 -7.68 5.73
N GLY A 276 10.41 -8.24 6.92
CA GLY A 276 9.24 -9.06 7.21
C GLY A 276 7.91 -8.31 7.03
N LEU A 277 7.83 -7.06 7.50
CA LEU A 277 6.65 -6.21 7.30
C LEU A 277 6.38 -5.92 5.81
N LEU A 278 7.42 -5.67 5.02
CA LEU A 278 7.27 -5.45 3.58
C LEU A 278 6.82 -6.72 2.86
N LEU A 279 7.46 -7.86 3.12
CA LEU A 279 7.07 -9.14 2.54
C LEU A 279 5.65 -9.56 2.98
N GLY A 280 5.28 -9.30 4.23
CA GLY A 280 3.90 -9.49 4.72
C GLY A 280 2.91 -8.55 4.03
N GLY A 281 3.31 -7.30 3.76
CA GLY A 281 2.52 -6.32 3.00
C GLY A 281 2.21 -6.77 1.57
N ALA A 282 3.10 -7.56 0.95
CA ALA A 282 2.85 -8.18 -0.35
C ALA A 282 1.59 -9.06 -0.32
N ILE A 283 1.37 -9.81 0.77
CA ILE A 283 0.18 -10.69 0.94
C ILE A 283 -1.11 -9.88 0.98
N TRP A 284 -1.08 -8.66 1.53
CA TRP A 284 -2.24 -7.76 1.53
C TRP A 284 -2.47 -7.05 0.21
N CYS A 285 -1.47 -6.99 -0.67
CA CYS A 285 -1.56 -6.34 -1.96
C CYS A 285 -1.90 -7.30 -3.09
N GLY A 286 -1.35 -8.52 -3.07
CA GLY A 286 -1.60 -9.49 -4.12
C GLY A 286 -1.18 -10.91 -3.79
N TRP A 287 -1.95 -11.83 -4.37
CA TRP A 287 -1.63 -13.21 -4.68
C TRP A 287 -1.04 -14.08 -3.56
N THR A 288 -1.92 -14.81 -2.88
CA THR A 288 -1.60 -16.18 -2.44
C THR A 288 -2.55 -17.15 -3.17
N PRO A 289 -2.11 -18.36 -3.56
CA PRO A 289 -2.99 -19.43 -4.05
C PRO A 289 -3.94 -19.97 -2.97
N PHE A 290 -4.02 -19.32 -1.81
CA PHE A 290 -4.56 -19.85 -0.56
C PHE A 290 -5.54 -18.87 0.09
N TRP A 291 -6.46 -18.28 -0.69
CA TRP A 291 -7.67 -17.68 -0.12
C TRP A 291 -8.85 -18.64 -0.32
N PRO A 292 -9.14 -19.54 0.64
CA PRO A 292 -10.26 -20.45 0.50
C PRO A 292 -11.56 -19.66 0.59
N ARG A 293 -12.47 -19.91 -0.35
CA ARG A 293 -13.84 -19.38 -0.43
C ARG A 293 -14.67 -19.56 0.86
N SER A 294 -14.18 -20.32 1.85
CA SER A 294 -14.93 -20.75 3.05
C SER A 294 -14.86 -19.82 4.26
N ARG A 295 -13.95 -18.83 4.34
CA ARG A 295 -13.72 -18.05 5.59
C ARG A 295 -14.54 -16.77 5.78
N TYR A 296 -15.48 -16.45 4.89
CA TYR A 296 -16.42 -15.34 5.13
C TYR A 296 -17.45 -15.63 6.24
N ARG A 297 -17.51 -16.88 6.73
CA ARG A 297 -18.50 -17.32 7.72
C ARG A 297 -18.24 -16.83 9.16
N CYS A 298 -17.00 -16.40 9.47
CA CYS A 298 -16.64 -15.94 10.83
C CYS A 298 -16.83 -14.43 11.03
N LEU A 299 -16.64 -13.60 10.01
CA LEU A 299 -16.78 -12.14 10.16
C LEU A 299 -18.25 -11.69 10.30
N SER A 300 -19.21 -12.50 9.82
CA SER A 300 -20.64 -12.18 9.91
C SER A 300 -21.21 -12.34 11.33
N ARG A 301 -20.62 -13.20 12.18
CA ARG A 301 -21.11 -13.42 13.55
C ARG A 301 -20.85 -12.23 14.47
N THR A 302 -19.76 -11.50 14.28
CA THR A 302 -19.40 -10.36 15.14
C THR A 302 -20.18 -9.09 14.79
N ILE A 303 -20.70 -8.99 13.56
CA ILE A 303 -21.53 -7.84 13.13
C ILE A 303 -23.02 -8.06 13.49
N SER A 304 -23.45 -9.31 13.64
CA SER A 304 -24.84 -9.66 14.00
C SER A 304 -25.16 -9.48 15.50
N SER A 305 -24.16 -9.56 16.39
CA SER A 305 -24.40 -9.59 17.85
C SER A 305 -24.72 -8.24 18.50
N SER A 306 -24.97 -7.19 17.73
CA SER A 306 -25.34 -5.85 18.27
C SER A 306 -26.82 -5.48 18.09
N GLY A 307 -27.68 -6.41 17.62
CA GLY A 307 -29.07 -6.09 17.24
C GLY A 307 -30.21 -6.86 17.91
N ALA A 308 -29.99 -8.00 18.56
CA ALA A 308 -31.11 -8.83 19.04
C ALA A 308 -31.29 -8.74 20.57
N ARG A 309 -32.10 -7.76 21.00
CA ARG A 309 -32.74 -7.74 22.31
C ARG A 309 -33.99 -8.66 22.28
N CYS A 310 -34.21 -9.30 23.42
CA CYS A 310 -35.23 -10.28 23.81
C CYS A 310 -36.65 -10.18 23.22
N GLY A 311 -37.21 -11.38 22.95
CA GLY A 311 -38.63 -11.76 22.93
C GLY A 311 -38.72 -13.19 22.38
N GLY A 312 -39.22 -14.24 23.03
CA GLY A 312 -40.18 -14.36 24.12
C GLY A 312 -41.52 -14.85 23.56
N GLY A 313 -41.81 -16.17 23.65
CA GLY A 313 -43.12 -16.80 23.38
C GLY A 313 -43.05 -17.90 22.31
N LEU A 314 -43.14 -19.19 22.66
CA LEU A 314 -44.36 -20.00 22.89
C LEU A 314 -45.23 -20.17 21.63
N THR A 315 -45.04 -21.27 20.92
CA THR A 315 -45.95 -22.44 20.82
C THR A 315 -45.18 -23.59 20.16
#